data_AF-A0A920R1U7-F1
#
_entry.id   AF-A0A920R1U7-F1
#
_cell.length_a   1.000
_cell.length_b   1.000
_cell.length_c   1.000
_cell.angle_alpha   90.00
_cell.angle_beta   90.00
_cell.angle_gamma   90.00
#
_symmetry.space_group_name_H-M   'P 1'
#
loop_
_entity.id
_entity.type
_entity.pdbx_description
1 polymer ?
#
loop_
_entity_poly.entity_id
_entity_poly.type
_entity_poly.pdbx_seq_one_letter_code
_entity_poly.pdbx_strand_id
1 'polypeptide(L)'
;MQDCRGRGDSDGEWIPYVCELYDGYDTHEWIGKQDWCDGNLGTFGLSYPGFTQTLPATLRSKYLKAVRQLHLSKITMDTIE
;
A
#
# COMPACT_ATOMS: atom_id res chain seq x y z
N MET A 1 -6.13 -0.91 -6.69
CA MET A 1 -5.63 0.46 -6.49
C MET A 1 -6.61 1.16 -5.56
N GLN A 2 -6.13 1.93 -4.60
CA GLN A 2 -6.95 2.58 -3.58
C GLN A 2 -6.66 4.07 -3.60
N ASP A 3 -7.71 4.90 -3.57
CA ASP A 3 -7.58 6.32 -3.31
C ASP A 3 -7.45 6.57 -1.81
N CYS A 4 -6.51 7.42 -1.41
CA CYS A 4 -6.36 7.78 0.00
C CYS A 4 -7.59 8.55 0.49
N ARG A 5 -7.88 8.52 1.80
CA ARG A 5 -8.96 9.28 2.44
C ARG A 5 -9.00 10.74 1.97
N GLY A 6 -10.17 11.24 1.59
CA GLY A 6 -10.33 12.61 1.07
C GLY A 6 -9.68 12.88 -0.28
N ARG A 7 -9.33 11.84 -1.05
CA ARG A 7 -8.82 11.92 -2.43
C ARG A 7 -9.67 11.07 -3.36
N GLY A 8 -9.76 11.48 -4.63
CA GLY A 8 -10.50 10.74 -5.65
C GLY A 8 -11.93 10.49 -5.21
N ASP A 9 -12.32 9.21 -5.22
CA ASP A 9 -13.66 8.76 -4.82
C ASP A 9 -13.74 8.38 -3.32
N SER A 10 -12.66 8.53 -2.55
CA SER A 10 -12.64 8.24 -1.12
C SER A 10 -13.15 9.41 -0.29
N ASP A 11 -14.13 9.14 0.58
CA ASP A 11 -14.67 10.08 1.57
C ASP A 11 -13.62 10.56 2.58
N GLY A 12 -14.00 11.57 3.38
CA GLY A 12 -13.23 12.09 4.51
C GLY A 12 -12.35 13.29 4.16
N GLU A 13 -11.51 13.69 5.11
CA GLU A 13 -10.59 14.81 4.94
C GLU A 13 -9.18 14.31 4.58
N TRP A 14 -8.55 14.96 3.61
CA TRP A 14 -7.18 14.66 3.24
C TRP A 14 -6.19 15.32 4.20
N ILE A 15 -5.60 14.51 5.06
CA ILE A 15 -4.50 14.91 5.95
C ILE A 15 -3.30 13.99 5.65
N PRO A 16 -2.37 14.42 4.78
CA PRO A 16 -1.31 13.55 4.29
C PRO A 16 -0.41 13.07 5.43
N TYR A 17 0.03 11.82 5.34
CA TYR A 17 0.94 11.14 6.27
C TYR A 17 0.38 10.85 7.68
N VAL A 18 -0.91 11.10 7.92
CA VAL A 18 -1.56 10.90 9.22
C VAL A 18 -2.45 9.66 9.25
N CYS A 19 -3.28 9.46 8.23
CA CYS A 19 -4.30 8.41 8.23
C CYS A 19 -3.80 7.08 7.63
N GLU A 20 -2.70 7.11 6.88
CA GLU A 20 -2.23 6.00 6.06
C GLU A 20 -1.95 4.74 6.87
N LEU A 21 -1.47 4.86 8.11
CA LEU A 21 -1.17 3.73 9.00
C LEU A 21 -2.37 2.80 9.17
N TYR A 22 -3.51 3.38 9.54
CA TYR A 22 -4.73 2.64 9.85
C TYR A 22 -5.52 2.33 8.57
N ASP A 23 -5.64 3.29 7.65
CA ASP A 23 -6.39 3.10 6.40
C ASP A 23 -5.80 1.97 5.55
N GLY A 24 -4.47 1.89 5.47
CA GLY A 24 -3.81 0.81 4.74
C GLY A 24 -3.92 -0.54 5.47
N TYR A 25 -3.84 -0.56 6.81
CA TYR A 25 -3.99 -1.79 7.58
C TYR A 25 -5.40 -2.36 7.47
N ASP A 26 -6.42 -1.50 7.61
CA ASP A 26 -7.82 -1.88 7.46
C ASP A 26 -8.09 -2.41 6.05
N THR A 27 -7.44 -1.82 5.04
CA THR A 27 -7.50 -2.31 3.66
C THR A 27 -6.86 -3.68 3.52
N HIS A 28 -5.70 -3.93 4.15
CA HIS A 28 -5.05 -5.25 4.16
C HIS A 28 -5.95 -6.32 4.80
N GLU A 29 -6.55 -6.00 5.95
CA GLU A 29 -7.46 -6.89 6.66
C GLU A 29 -8.76 -7.13 5.89
N TRP A 30 -9.28 -6.10 5.20
CA TRP A 30 -10.46 -6.24 4.36
C TRP A 30 -10.16 -7.16 3.16
N ILE A 31 -9.08 -6.92 2.42
CA ILE A 31 -8.67 -7.76 1.27
C ILE A 31 -8.47 -9.21 1.72
N GLY A 32 -7.73 -9.44 2.81
CA GLY A 32 -7.41 -10.78 3.27
C GLY A 32 -8.59 -11.62 3.76
N LYS A 33 -9.75 -10.99 4.02
CA LYS A 33 -10.99 -11.66 4.43
C LYS A 33 -11.91 -12.03 3.26
N GLN A 34 -11.60 -11.59 2.03
CA GLN A 34 -12.46 -11.86 0.90
C GLN A 34 -12.27 -13.30 0.39
N ASP A 35 -13.34 -13.96 -0.05
CA ASP A 35 -13.30 -15.35 -0.54
C ASP A 35 -12.40 -15.56 -1.76
N TRP A 36 -12.12 -14.49 -2.50
CA TRP A 36 -11.22 -14.50 -3.65
C TRP A 36 -9.74 -14.30 -3.29
N CYS A 37 -9.43 -13.94 -2.04
CA CYS A 37 -8.06 -13.83 -1.56
C CYS A 37 -7.62 -15.16 -0.95
N ASP A 38 -6.49 -15.69 -1.40
CA ASP A 38 -5.88 -16.92 -0.89
C ASP A 38 -5.17 -16.73 0.48
N GLY A 39 -5.33 -15.55 1.10
CA GLY A 39 -4.68 -15.16 2.34
C GLY A 39 -3.28 -14.56 2.18
N ASN A 40 -2.79 -14.37 0.95
CA ASN A 40 -1.47 -13.78 0.66
C ASN A 40 -1.62 -12.45 -0.08
N LEU A 41 -1.35 -11.35 0.64
CA LEU A 41 -1.33 -10.00 0.09
C LEU A 41 0.10 -9.50 -0.08
N GLY A 42 0.37 -8.87 -1.23
CA GLY A 42 1.58 -8.11 -1.49
C GLY A 42 1.27 -6.68 -1.93
N THR A 43 2.07 -5.72 -1.50
CA THR A 43 1.96 -4.32 -1.91
C THR A 43 3.20 -3.88 -2.67
N PHE A 44 3.03 -2.94 -3.59
CA PHE A 44 4.14 -2.30 -4.28
C PHE A 44 3.82 -0.85 -4.62
N GLY A 45 4.85 -0.02 -4.77
CA GLY A 45 4.66 1.40 -5.01
C GLY A 45 5.96 2.20 -4.91
N LEU A 46 5.96 3.36 -5.56
CA LEU A 46 7.04 4.35 -5.55
C LEU A 46 6.56 5.62 -4.82
N SER A 47 7.48 6.40 -4.25
CA SER A 47 7.17 7.73 -3.71
C SER A 47 6.07 7.65 -2.62
N TYR A 48 4.99 8.40 -2.74
CA TYR A 48 3.89 8.41 -1.77
C TYR A 48 3.27 7.01 -1.57
N PRO A 49 2.89 6.25 -2.63
CA PRO A 49 2.58 4.83 -2.51
C PRO A 49 3.63 3.96 -1.80
N GLY A 50 4.91 4.35 -1.85
CA GLY A 50 5.98 3.72 -1.08
C GLY A 50 5.81 3.89 0.43
N PHE A 51 5.41 5.08 0.86
CA PHE A 51 5.05 5.38 2.25
C PHE A 51 3.77 4.65 2.67
N THR A 52 2.70 4.75 1.86
CA THR A 52 1.38 4.18 2.20
C THR A 52 1.37 2.67 2.34
N GLN A 53 2.33 1.96 1.74
CA GLN A 53 2.48 0.51 1.96
C GLN A 53 3.37 0.16 3.16
N THR A 54 4.37 1.00 3.46
CA THR A 54 5.39 0.67 4.47
C THR A 54 4.91 1.00 5.87
N LEU A 55 4.17 2.10 6.01
CA LEU A 55 3.67 2.53 7.31
C LEU A 55 2.67 1.49 7.89
N PRO A 56 1.62 1.03 7.16
CA PRO A 56 0.72 -0.03 7.63
C PRO A 56 1.38 -1.37 7.92
N ALA A 57 2.48 -1.68 7.23
CA ALA A 57 3.20 -2.94 7.46
C ALA A 57 3.69 -3.08 8.90
N THR A 58 3.90 -1.97 9.61
CA THR A 58 4.28 -1.95 11.03
C THR A 58 3.20 -2.52 11.95
N LEU A 59 1.93 -2.53 11.53
CA LEU A 59 0.81 -3.14 12.25
C LEU A 59 0.66 -4.65 12.00
N ARG A 60 1.51 -5.22 11.12
CA ARG A 60 1.71 -6.67 10.94
C ARG A 60 0.40 -7.44 10.66
N SER A 61 -0.38 -6.98 9.68
CA SER A 61 -1.51 -7.77 9.16
C SER A 61 -1.02 -9.17 8.81
N LYS A 62 -1.73 -10.20 9.27
CA LYS A 62 -1.34 -11.59 9.00
C LYS A 62 -1.41 -11.93 7.50
N TYR A 63 -2.14 -11.13 6.71
CA TYR A 63 -2.30 -11.32 5.27
C TYR A 63 -1.16 -10.70 4.47
N LEU A 64 -0.51 -9.66 4.97
CA LEU A 64 0.58 -8.98 4.26
C LEU A 64 1.86 -9.83 4.32
N LYS A 65 2.29 -10.35 3.17
CA LYS A 65 3.47 -11.22 3.05
C LYS A 65 4.69 -10.50 2.48
N ALA A 66 4.48 -9.48 1.67
CA ALA A 66 5.56 -8.76 1.01
C ALA A 66 5.21 -7.29 0.78
N VAL A 67 6.19 -6.42 0.99
CA VAL A 67 6.15 -5.00 0.68
C VAL A 67 7.30 -4.70 -0.26
N ARG A 68 7.02 -4.15 -1.45
CA ARG A 68 8.06 -3.77 -2.41
C ARG A 68 8.02 -2.27 -2.64
N GLN A 69 8.91 -1.56 -1.97
CA GLN A 69 9.22 -0.18 -2.35
C GLN A 69 10.04 -0.16 -3.63
N LEU A 70 9.55 0.57 -4.62
CA LEU A 70 10.28 0.84 -5.86
C LEU A 70 11.19 2.06 -5.64
N HIS A 71 12.43 2.00 -6.14
CA HIS A 71 13.39 3.11 -6.08
C HIS A 71 13.82 3.48 -7.50
N LEU A 72 13.85 4.78 -7.81
CA LEU A 72 14.02 5.28 -9.18
C LEU A 72 15.37 4.91 -9.81
N SER A 73 16.42 4.66 -9.02
CA SER A 73 17.74 4.28 -9.56
C SER A 73 17.81 2.87 -10.16
N LYS A 74 16.83 2.00 -9.89
CA LYS A 74 16.79 0.62 -10.42
C LYS A 74 15.95 0.46 -11.68
N ILE A 75 15.11 1.43 -12.03
CA ILE A 75 14.28 1.35 -13.25
C ILE A 75 15.07 1.84 -14.47
N THR A 76 16.06 2.72 -14.29
CA THR A 76 16.83 3.34 -15.38
C THR A 76 18.05 2.54 -15.85
N MET A 77 18.43 1.44 -15.19
CA MET A 77 19.61 0.64 -15.56
C MET A 77 19.29 -0.62 -16.39
N ASP A 78 18.01 -1.02 -16.47
CA ASP A 78 17.61 -2.25 -17.20
C ASP A 78 17.00 -1.94 -18.60
N THR A 79 17.16 -0.70 -19.12
CA THR A 79 16.60 -0.29 -20.43
C THR A 79 17.65 0.34 -21.36
N ILE A 80 18.94 0.12 -21.07
CA ILE A 80 20.05 0.55 -21.93
C ILE A 80 20.97 -0.65 -22.17
N GLU A 81 20.42 -1.72 -22.76
CA GLU A 81 21.14 -2.68 -23.62
C GLU A 81 20.21 -3.10 -24.77
#